data_AF-A0A7S0JGV8-F1
#
_entry.id   AF-A0A7S0JGV8-F1
#
_cell.length_a   1.000
_cell.length_b   1.000
_cell.length_c   1.000
_cell.angle_alpha   90.00
_cell.angle_beta   90.00
_cell.angle_gamma   90.00
#
_symmetry.space_group_name_H-M   'P 1'
#
loop_
_entity.id
_entity.type
_entity.pdbx_description
1 polymer ?
#
loop_
_entity_poly.entity_id
_entity_poly.type
_entity_poly.pdbx_seq_one_letter_code
_entity_poly.pdbx_strand_id
1 'polypeptide(L)'
;VFRGSLRALSATLLETEQHFIRCIKPNIEQLPGKFNWQYISRQLRENGVPAVCQMMQSGYPVKFLHRNFVRRYKCIGFDTPHLIAEALPAVEVCRNLLKLVLARAADAEGDWIEQKLVQVGKTKIFVRGGADSQRVMAGLERPRLEARTRAGVA
;
A
#
# COMPACT_ATOMS: atom_id res chain seq x y z
N VAL A 1 -33.68 -17.24 2.97
CA VAL A 1 -32.60 -17.88 2.18
C VAL A 1 -31.65 -16.85 1.55
N PHE A 2 -32.06 -15.99 0.60
CA PHE A 2 -31.18 -14.99 -0.06
C PHE A 2 -30.36 -14.10 0.91
N ARG A 3 -31.02 -13.52 1.91
CA ARG A 3 -30.35 -12.71 2.94
C ARG A 3 -29.27 -13.48 3.72
N GLY A 4 -29.45 -14.78 3.91
CA GLY A 4 -28.48 -15.64 4.58
C GLY A 4 -27.24 -15.84 3.71
N SER A 5 -27.43 -16.17 2.44
CA SER A 5 -26.34 -16.33 1.46
C SER A 5 -25.52 -15.04 1.29
N LEU A 6 -26.18 -13.88 1.24
CA LEU A 6 -25.49 -12.59 1.11
C LEU A 6 -24.66 -12.25 2.35
N ARG A 7 -25.15 -12.55 3.56
CA ARG A 7 -24.39 -12.38 4.80
C ARG A 7 -23.17 -13.30 4.85
N ALA A 8 -23.33 -14.57 4.47
CA ALA A 8 -22.23 -15.52 4.42
C ALA A 8 -21.13 -15.05 3.45
N LEU A 9 -21.50 -14.62 2.24
CA LEU A 9 -20.56 -14.06 1.27
C LEU A 9 -19.83 -12.82 1.81
N SER A 10 -20.57 -11.89 2.43
CA SER A 10 -19.98 -10.68 2.99
C SER A 10 -18.99 -11.00 4.13
N ALA A 11 -19.27 -12.00 4.96
CA ALA A 11 -18.36 -12.42 6.02
C ALA A 11 -17.04 -12.93 5.41
N THR A 12 -17.11 -13.82 4.41
CA THR A 12 -15.93 -14.34 3.71
C THR A 12 -15.12 -13.23 3.05
N LEU A 13 -15.77 -12.26 2.39
CA LEU A 13 -15.07 -11.14 1.76
C LEU A 13 -14.35 -10.23 2.77
N LEU A 14 -14.87 -10.08 3.99
CA LEU A 14 -14.25 -9.24 5.02
C LEU A 14 -13.02 -9.88 5.67
N GLU A 15 -12.84 -11.18 5.51
CA GLU A 15 -11.67 -11.93 6.01
C GLU A 15 -10.49 -11.91 5.04
N THR A 16 -10.67 -11.40 3.81
CA THR A 16 -9.66 -11.38 2.75
C THR A 16 -9.14 -9.97 2.45
N GLU A 17 -8.03 -9.91 1.70
CA GLU A 17 -7.59 -8.66 1.07
C GLU A 17 -8.47 -8.37 -0.16
N GLN A 18 -9.11 -7.20 -0.17
CA GLN A 18 -10.12 -6.85 -1.17
C GLN A 18 -9.53 -5.98 -2.28
N HIS A 19 -9.76 -6.40 -3.52
CA HIS A 19 -9.46 -5.62 -4.72
C HIS A 19 -10.76 -5.28 -5.45
N PHE A 20 -10.94 -4.00 -5.79
CA PHE A 20 -12.18 -3.51 -6.38
C PHE A 20 -11.99 -3.16 -7.86
N ILE A 21 -12.84 -3.72 -8.72
CA ILE A 21 -12.95 -3.36 -10.14
C ILE A 21 -14.30 -2.68 -10.35
N ARG A 22 -14.29 -1.47 -10.92
CA ARG A 22 -15.50 -0.70 -11.25
C ARG A 22 -15.70 -0.69 -12.76
N CYS A 23 -16.71 -1.42 -13.23
CA CYS A 23 -17.08 -1.41 -14.63
C CYS A 23 -17.86 -0.13 -14.98
N ILE A 24 -17.58 0.46 -16.14
CA ILE A 24 -18.28 1.66 -16.64
C ILE A 24 -18.83 1.33 -18.03
N LYS A 25 -20.14 1.52 -18.21
CA LYS A 25 -20.79 1.33 -19.51
C LYS A 25 -20.64 2.63 -20.33
N PRO A 26 -20.04 2.59 -21.54
CA PRO A 26 -19.67 3.82 -22.25
C PRO A 26 -20.87 4.54 -22.88
N ASN A 27 -21.94 3.83 -23.20
CA ASN A 27 -23.18 4.37 -23.75
C ASN A 27 -24.36 3.45 -23.41
N ILE A 28 -25.60 3.93 -23.56
CA ILE A 28 -26.80 3.17 -23.18
C ILE A 28 -27.13 2.13 -24.24
N GLU A 29 -26.85 2.46 -25.49
CA GLU A 29 -27.23 1.76 -26.72
C GLU A 29 -26.37 0.53 -27.03
N GLN A 30 -25.34 0.25 -26.21
CA GLN A 30 -24.43 -0.89 -26.36
C GLN A 30 -23.63 -0.89 -27.67
N LEU A 31 -23.39 0.28 -28.24
CA LEU A 31 -22.62 0.42 -29.48
C LEU A 31 -21.12 0.53 -29.20
N PRO A 32 -20.25 -0.16 -29.97
CA PRO A 32 -18.81 0.02 -29.85
C PRO A 32 -18.40 1.43 -30.30
N GLY A 33 -17.32 1.97 -29.72
CA GLY A 33 -16.76 3.27 -30.09
C GLY A 33 -17.59 4.51 -29.69
N LYS A 34 -18.82 4.33 -29.19
CA LYS A 34 -19.67 5.44 -28.74
C LYS A 34 -19.41 5.78 -27.28
N PHE A 35 -19.03 7.03 -27.01
CA PHE A 35 -18.77 7.54 -25.68
C PHE A 35 -19.81 8.60 -25.28
N ASN A 36 -20.62 8.31 -24.27
CA ASN A 36 -21.60 9.25 -23.72
C ASN A 36 -21.10 9.81 -22.39
N TRP A 37 -20.60 11.05 -22.43
CA TRP A 37 -20.01 11.73 -21.28
C TRP A 37 -20.98 11.87 -20.10
N GLN A 38 -22.21 12.31 -20.34
CA GLN A 38 -23.19 12.55 -19.28
C GLN A 38 -23.52 11.24 -18.54
N TYR A 39 -23.69 10.15 -19.29
CA TYR A 39 -23.97 8.83 -18.75
C TYR A 39 -22.81 8.27 -17.94
N ILE A 40 -21.58 8.41 -18.44
CA ILE A 40 -20.37 7.97 -17.74
C ILE A 40 -20.12 8.80 -16.48
N SER A 41 -20.23 10.13 -16.58
CA SER A 41 -20.05 11.05 -15.45
C SER A 41 -21.05 10.77 -14.32
N ARG A 42 -22.29 10.44 -14.68
CA ARG A 42 -23.30 9.97 -13.72
C ARG A 42 -22.88 8.67 -13.04
N GLN A 43 -22.48 7.65 -13.80
CA GLN A 43 -22.00 6.38 -13.24
C GLN A 43 -20.82 6.57 -12.28
N LEU A 44 -19.83 7.40 -12.65
CA LEU A 44 -18.66 7.66 -11.80
C LEU A 44 -19.06 8.28 -10.45
N ARG A 45 -20.01 9.23 -10.46
CA ARG A 45 -20.55 9.84 -9.24
C ARG A 45 -21.34 8.83 -8.39
N GLU A 46 -22.24 8.06 -9.01
CA GLU A 46 -23.04 7.04 -8.33
C GLU A 46 -22.19 5.90 -7.75
N ASN A 47 -21.08 5.55 -8.40
CA ASN A 47 -20.11 4.56 -7.90
C ASN A 47 -19.12 5.15 -6.88
N GLY A 48 -19.20 6.45 -6.58
CA GLY A 48 -18.33 7.12 -5.61
C GLY A 48 -16.86 7.22 -6.03
N VAL A 49 -16.54 7.03 -7.31
CA VAL A 49 -15.15 7.05 -7.81
C VAL A 49 -14.42 8.34 -7.43
N PRO A 50 -15.01 9.55 -7.59
CA PRO A 50 -14.34 10.79 -7.20
C PRO A 50 -14.00 10.86 -5.71
N ALA A 51 -14.91 10.42 -4.83
CA ALA A 51 -14.68 10.41 -3.39
C ALA A 51 -13.56 9.44 -2.99
N VAL A 52 -13.51 8.27 -3.63
CA VAL A 52 -12.41 7.31 -3.45
C VAL A 52 -11.09 7.92 -3.91
N CYS A 53 -11.04 8.55 -5.10
CA CYS A 53 -9.84 9.21 -5.58
C CYS A 53 -9.35 10.30 -4.60
N GLN A 54 -10.25 11.14 -4.10
CA GLN A 54 -9.90 12.19 -3.14
C GLN A 54 -9.37 11.61 -1.81
N MET A 55 -9.99 10.54 -1.30
CA MET A 55 -9.52 9.83 -0.11
C MET A 55 -8.11 9.24 -0.33
N MET A 56 -7.85 8.66 -1.50
CA MET A 56 -6.57 8.05 -1.84
C MET A 56 -5.46 9.10 -2.03
N GLN A 57 -5.79 10.29 -2.51
CA GLN A 57 -4.86 11.41 -2.72
C GLN A 57 -4.49 12.14 -1.42
N SER A 58 -5.49 12.37 -0.55
CA SER A 58 -5.29 13.10 0.71
C SER A 58 -4.80 12.21 1.86
N GLY A 59 -4.97 10.90 1.74
CA GLY A 59 -4.65 9.93 2.80
C GLY A 59 -3.39 9.12 2.56
N TYR A 60 -3.30 8.03 3.33
CA TYR A 60 -2.25 7.02 3.24
C TYR A 60 -2.88 5.70 2.78
N PRO A 61 -3.00 5.48 1.46
CA PRO A 61 -3.72 4.33 0.91
C PRO A 61 -3.01 3.01 1.19
N VAL A 62 -1.68 3.02 1.26
CA VAL A 62 -0.87 1.82 1.52
C VAL A 62 -0.61 1.71 3.02
N LYS A 63 -0.92 0.53 3.58
CA LYS A 63 -0.83 0.28 5.02
C LYS A 63 -0.22 -1.08 5.29
N PHE A 64 0.76 -1.14 6.19
CA PHE A 64 1.36 -2.39 6.63
C PHE A 64 1.18 -2.58 8.13
N LEU A 65 0.73 -3.75 8.57
CA LEU A 65 0.89 -4.15 9.96
C LEU A 65 2.38 -4.24 10.28
N HIS A 66 2.81 -3.79 11.47
CA HIS A 66 4.23 -3.85 11.86
C HIS A 66 4.80 -5.27 11.72
N ARG A 67 4.08 -6.29 12.21
CA ARG A 67 4.50 -7.69 12.06
C ARG A 67 4.75 -8.11 10.60
N ASN A 68 3.88 -7.68 9.68
CA ASN A 68 3.98 -8.05 8.26
C ASN A 68 5.14 -7.29 7.61
N PHE A 69 5.32 -6.03 7.98
CA PHE A 69 6.43 -5.20 7.50
C PHE A 69 7.77 -5.77 7.95
N VAL A 70 7.94 -6.05 9.25
CA VAL A 70 9.16 -6.65 9.79
C VAL A 70 9.41 -8.00 9.11
N ARG A 71 8.41 -8.88 9.02
CA ARG A 71 8.57 -10.18 8.35
C ARG A 71 9.06 -10.04 6.91
N ARG A 72 8.58 -9.03 6.17
CA ARG A 72 8.96 -8.82 4.77
C ARG A 72 10.32 -8.15 4.59
N TYR A 73 10.66 -7.18 5.45
CA TYR A 73 11.80 -6.28 5.25
C TYR A 73 12.96 -6.46 6.24
N LYS A 74 12.85 -7.35 7.24
CA LYS A 74 13.93 -7.63 8.22
C LYS A 74 15.26 -8.00 7.54
N CYS A 75 15.21 -8.65 6.37
CA CYS A 75 16.43 -9.03 5.62
C CYS A 75 17.26 -7.83 5.15
N ILE A 76 16.69 -6.63 5.03
CA ILE A 76 17.45 -5.42 4.66
C ILE A 76 18.48 -5.07 5.74
N GLY A 77 18.14 -5.31 7.01
CA GLY A 77 18.98 -5.03 8.18
C GLY A 77 19.88 -6.17 8.62
N PHE A 78 20.09 -7.19 7.77
CA PHE A 78 20.92 -8.37 8.10
C PHE A 78 22.34 -7.98 8.55
N ASP A 79 22.95 -7.01 7.87
CA ASP A 79 24.30 -6.49 8.17
C ASP A 79 24.34 -5.65 9.47
N THR A 80 23.19 -5.38 10.09
CA THR A 80 23.01 -4.52 11.27
C THR A 80 22.05 -5.18 12.29
N PRO A 81 22.43 -6.31 12.91
CA PRO A 81 21.51 -7.12 13.71
C PRO A 81 20.95 -6.41 14.94
N HIS A 82 21.68 -5.45 15.52
CA HIS A 82 21.23 -4.63 16.66
C HIS A 82 20.00 -3.78 16.33
N LEU A 83 19.78 -3.39 15.06
CA LEU A 83 18.63 -2.60 14.62
C LEU A 83 17.36 -3.41 14.40
N ILE A 84 17.51 -4.74 14.26
CA ILE A 84 16.44 -5.70 13.93
C ILE A 84 16.31 -6.82 14.97
N ALA A 85 16.85 -6.60 16.17
CA ALA A 85 16.85 -7.58 17.25
C ALA A 85 15.43 -7.95 17.67
N GLU A 86 15.21 -9.22 18.01
CA GLU A 86 13.86 -9.73 18.36
C GLU A 86 13.35 -9.20 19.71
N ALA A 87 14.27 -8.77 20.58
CA ALA A 87 13.91 -8.11 21.83
C ALA A 87 13.31 -6.71 21.63
N LEU A 88 13.51 -6.08 20.46
CA LEU A 88 12.98 -4.75 20.19
C LEU A 88 11.49 -4.79 19.84
N PRO A 89 10.71 -3.79 20.28
CA PRO A 89 9.34 -3.63 19.82
C PRO A 89 9.26 -3.52 18.29
N ALA A 90 8.26 -4.16 17.68
CA ALA A 90 8.10 -4.15 16.22
C ALA A 90 8.04 -2.73 15.62
N VAL A 91 7.47 -1.77 16.36
CA VAL A 91 7.40 -0.35 15.97
C VAL A 91 8.81 0.23 15.77
N GLU A 92 9.73 -0.11 16.67
CA GLU A 92 11.10 0.39 16.65
C GLU A 92 11.89 -0.25 15.50
N VAL A 93 11.75 -1.56 15.31
CA VAL A 93 12.33 -2.27 14.15
C VAL A 93 11.83 -1.65 12.84
N CYS A 94 10.53 -1.34 12.72
CA CYS A 94 9.98 -0.65 11.56
C CYS A 94 10.64 0.71 11.31
N ARG A 95 10.83 1.53 12.35
CA ARG A 95 11.51 2.84 12.25
C ARG A 95 12.97 2.68 11.84
N ASN A 96 13.67 1.72 12.44
CA ASN A 96 15.07 1.45 12.13
C ASN A 96 15.26 1.02 10.68
N LEU A 97 14.39 0.12 10.18
CA LEU A 97 14.42 -0.31 8.78
C LEU A 97 14.16 0.86 7.81
N LEU A 98 13.21 1.74 8.11
CA LEU A 98 12.94 2.92 7.28
C LEU A 98 14.16 3.87 7.24
N LYS A 99 14.77 4.13 8.40
CA LYS A 99 16.00 4.95 8.49
C LYS A 99 17.18 4.31 7.75
N LEU A 100 17.32 2.99 7.83
CA LEU A 100 18.39 2.26 7.14
C LEU A 100 18.24 2.36 5.62
N VAL A 101 17.02 2.26 5.11
CA VAL A 101 16.75 2.44 3.67
C VAL A 101 17.00 3.88 3.24
N LEU A 102 16.59 4.85 4.05
CA LEU A 102 16.88 6.28 3.81
C LEU A 102 18.39 6.56 3.75
N ALA A 103 19.16 6.04 4.70
CA ALA A 103 20.62 6.22 4.72
C ALA A 103 21.33 5.57 3.52
N ARG A 104 20.75 4.53 2.93
CA ARG A 104 21.28 3.86 1.73
C ARG A 104 20.81 4.50 0.42
N ALA A 105 19.69 5.22 0.45
CA ALA A 105 19.18 5.95 -0.71
C ALA A 105 19.95 7.28 -0.83
N ALA A 106 21.02 7.27 -1.62
CA ALA A 106 21.83 8.46 -1.92
C ALA A 106 21.02 9.65 -2.49
N ASP A 107 19.83 9.37 -3.05
CA ASP A 107 18.93 10.35 -3.69
C ASP A 107 17.75 10.78 -2.80
N ALA A 108 17.75 10.44 -1.51
CA ALA A 108 16.70 10.87 -0.60
C ALA A 108 16.91 12.35 -0.25
N GLU A 109 16.31 13.25 -1.03
CA GLU A 109 15.91 14.57 -0.52
C GLU A 109 15.08 14.33 0.74
N GLY A 110 15.69 14.41 1.92
CA GLY A 110 15.06 14.43 3.25
C GLY A 110 14.47 13.12 3.81
N ASP A 111 14.20 13.14 5.11
CA ASP A 111 13.57 12.03 5.85
C ASP A 111 12.10 11.86 5.42
N TRP A 112 11.75 10.66 4.93
CA TRP A 112 10.38 10.31 4.53
C TRP A 112 9.34 10.53 5.62
N ILE A 113 9.75 10.47 6.90
CA ILE A 113 8.87 10.71 8.05
C ILE A 113 8.60 12.21 8.20
N GLU A 114 9.62 13.05 8.11
CA GLU A 114 9.48 14.51 8.22
C GLU A 114 8.68 15.09 7.06
N GLN A 115 8.87 14.55 5.87
CA GLN A 115 8.13 14.91 4.66
C GLN A 115 6.70 14.35 4.61
N LYS A 116 6.30 13.57 5.62
CA LYS A 116 4.98 12.92 5.70
C LYS A 116 4.70 11.99 4.52
N LEU A 117 5.75 11.41 3.93
CA LEU A 117 5.64 10.35 2.93
C LEU A 117 5.32 9.01 3.62
N VAL A 118 5.85 8.82 4.83
CA VAL A 118 5.60 7.66 5.68
C VAL A 118 5.22 8.11 7.09
N GLN A 119 4.17 7.50 7.65
CA GLN A 119 3.79 7.70 9.04
C GLN A 119 3.76 6.35 9.78
N VAL A 120 4.50 6.26 10.89
CA VAL A 120 4.51 5.08 11.76
C VAL A 120 3.49 5.30 12.88
N GLY A 121 2.35 4.63 12.79
CA GLY A 121 1.33 4.63 13.85
C GLY A 121 1.61 3.59 14.94
N LYS A 122 0.61 3.35 15.80
CA LYS A 122 0.71 2.42 16.94
C LYS A 122 0.88 0.96 16.52
N THR A 123 0.18 0.53 15.46
CA THR A 123 0.14 -0.88 15.00
C THR A 123 0.47 -1.06 13.52
N LYS A 124 0.53 0.05 12.78
CA LYS A 124 0.66 0.06 11.32
C LYS A 124 1.61 1.16 10.86
N ILE A 125 2.22 0.93 9.70
CA ILE A 125 2.89 1.93 8.88
C ILE A 125 1.94 2.37 7.78
N PHE A 126 1.94 3.65 7.49
CA PHE A 126 1.08 4.31 6.51
C PHE A 126 1.99 4.99 5.48
N VAL A 127 1.76 4.74 4.20
CA VAL A 127 2.53 5.34 3.09
C VAL A 127 1.60 6.20 2.23
N ARG A 128 2.05 7.42 1.93
CA ARG A 128 1.29 8.40 1.15
C ARG A 128 1.08 7.90 -0.26
N GLY A 129 -0.08 8.21 -0.85
CA GLY A 129 -0.46 7.75 -2.18
C GLY A 129 0.27 8.43 -3.34
N GLY A 130 0.00 7.99 -4.56
CA GLY A 130 0.53 8.59 -5.78
C GLY A 130 1.99 8.22 -6.07
N ALA A 131 2.73 9.13 -6.71
CA ALA A 131 4.13 8.94 -7.08
C ALA A 131 5.03 8.68 -5.86
N ASP A 132 4.70 9.32 -4.72
CA ASP A 132 5.42 9.14 -3.46
C ASP A 132 5.37 7.69 -2.96
N SER A 133 4.21 7.03 -3.07
CA SER A 133 4.08 5.61 -2.72
C SER A 133 5.03 4.75 -3.54
N GLN A 134 5.15 5.02 -4.83
CA GLN A 134 6.01 4.24 -5.72
C GLN A 134 7.49 4.43 -5.34
N ARG A 135 7.89 5.67 -5.01
CA ARG A 135 9.26 5.98 -4.54
C ARG A 135 9.59 5.21 -3.26
N VAL A 136 8.74 5.29 -2.24
CA VAL A 136 8.94 4.58 -0.96
C VAL A 136 8.97 3.06 -1.17
N MET A 137 8.03 2.52 -1.94
CA MET A 137 7.96 1.08 -2.18
C MET A 137 9.14 0.57 -3.01
N ALA A 138 9.57 1.31 -4.04
CA ALA A 138 10.77 0.97 -4.80
C ALA A 138 12.02 1.01 -3.90
N GLY A 139 12.12 2.01 -3.03
CA GLY A 139 13.19 2.14 -2.04
C GLY A 139 13.24 0.98 -1.04
N LEU A 140 12.10 0.38 -0.67
CA LEU A 140 12.04 -0.80 0.20
C LEU A 140 12.30 -2.11 -0.56
N GLU A 141 11.72 -2.26 -1.76
CA GLU A 141 11.79 -3.51 -2.51
C GLU A 141 13.18 -3.76 -3.12
N ARG A 142 13.88 -2.71 -3.58
CA ARG A 142 15.21 -2.86 -4.18
C ARG A 142 16.25 -3.45 -3.20
N PRO A 143 16.50 -2.88 -2.00
CA PRO A 143 17.41 -3.47 -1.03
C PRO A 143 16.96 -4.84 -0.53
N ARG A 144 15.64 -5.09 -0.49
CA ARG A 144 15.09 -6.40 -0.12
C ARG A 144 15.48 -7.47 -1.15
N LEU A 145 15.32 -7.17 -2.44
CA LEU A 145 15.69 -8.07 -3.52
C LEU A 145 17.21 -8.30 -3.55
N GLU A 146 18.01 -7.25 -3.41
CA GLU A 146 19.47 -7.35 -3.30
C GLU A 146 19.90 -8.23 -2.12
N ALA A 147 19.27 -8.07 -0.94
CA ALA A 147 19.53 -8.93 0.22
C ALA A 147 19.16 -10.40 -0.04
N ARG A 148 18.05 -10.67 -0.75
CA ARG A 148 17.65 -12.04 -1.11
C ARG A 148 18.58 -12.68 -2.12
N THR A 149 19.05 -11.92 -3.11
CA THR A 149 20.02 -12.40 -4.10
C THR A 149 21.36 -12.71 -3.44
N ARG A 150 21.85 -11.84 -2.53
CA ARG A 150 23.07 -12.11 -1.74
C ARG A 150 22.95 -13.39 -0.90
N ALA A 151 21.76 -13.68 -0.39
CA ALA A 151 21.49 -14.89 0.39
C ALA A 151 21.26 -16.16 -0.47
N GLY A 152 21.30 -16.06 -1.80
CA GLY A 152 21.09 -17.20 -2.71
C GLY A 152 19.64 -17.73 -2.76
N VAL A 153 18.65 -16.94 -2.34
CA VAL A 153 17.22 -17.34 -2.23
C VAL A 153 16.37 -16.71 -3.35
N ALA A 154 16.89 -16.74 -4.58
CA ALA A 154 16.22 -16.21 -5.77
C ALA A 154 15.05 -17.11 -6.18
#